data_AF-A0A3D1SX51-F1
#
_entry.id   AF-A0A3D1SX51-F1
#
_cell.length_a   1.000
_cell.length_b   1.000
_cell.length_c   1.000
_cell.angle_alpha   90.00
_cell.angle_beta   90.00
_cell.angle_gamma   90.00
#
_symmetry.space_group_name_H-M   'P 1'
#
loop_
_entity.id
_entity.type
_entity.pdbx_description
1 polymer ?
#
loop_
_entity_poly.entity_id
_entity_poly.type
_entity_poly.pdbx_seq_one_letter_code
_entity_poly.pdbx_strand_id
1 'polypeptide(L)'
;MNVEEMVKRLKPIMRGWINYFRIANCKGVLRELMEWMRRRLRMKQMREWKSWKALHKALRQRGYRGEFERISMPRWRNSASPLISMALPNSWFDEIGLINLERYEVGILHRYYEC
;
A
#
# COMPACT_ATOMS: atom_id res chain seq x y z
N MET A 1 -3.06 2.38 -17.19
CA MET A 1 -3.06 1.59 -15.95
C MET A 1 -3.21 2.51 -14.74
N ASN A 2 -4.39 2.46 -14.14
CA ASN A 2 -4.71 3.11 -12.87
C ASN A 2 -4.17 2.29 -11.68
N VAL A 3 -4.30 2.81 -10.45
CA VAL A 3 -3.81 2.10 -9.26
C VAL A 3 -4.54 0.77 -9.03
N GLU A 4 -5.86 0.73 -9.20
CA GLU A 4 -6.66 -0.49 -9.00
C GLU A 4 -6.26 -1.62 -9.94
N GLU A 5 -6.06 -1.33 -11.22
CA GLU A 5 -5.58 -2.30 -12.21
C GLU A 5 -4.17 -2.78 -11.87
N MET A 6 -3.31 -1.89 -11.37
CA MET A 6 -1.98 -2.27 -10.91
C MET A 6 -2.05 -3.22 -9.69
N VAL A 7 -2.95 -2.94 -8.74
CA VAL A 7 -3.19 -3.82 -7.58
C VAL A 7 -3.72 -5.18 -8.02
N LYS A 8 -4.66 -5.23 -8.96
CA LYS A 8 -5.19 -6.49 -9.52
C LYS A 8 -4.07 -7.36 -10.13
N ARG A 9 -3.12 -6.75 -10.84
CA ARG A 9 -1.96 -7.46 -11.40
C ARG A 9 -0.95 -7.89 -10.34
N LEU A 10 -0.74 -7.08 -9.30
CA LEU A 10 0.16 -7.41 -8.18
C LEU A 10 -0.39 -8.54 -7.30
N LYS A 11 -1.71 -8.64 -7.15
CA LYS A 11 -2.39 -9.61 -6.29
C LYS A 11 -1.93 -11.07 -6.46
N PRO A 12 -1.93 -11.68 -7.66
CA PRO A 12 -1.45 -13.05 -7.83
C PRO A 12 0.06 -13.19 -7.56
N ILE A 13 0.87 -12.20 -7.91
CA ILE A 13 2.32 -12.20 -7.69
C ILE A 13 2.61 -12.21 -6.19
N MET A 14 1.95 -11.33 -5.43
CA MET A 14 2.10 -11.25 -3.97
C MET A 14 1.70 -12.56 -3.30
N ARG A 15 0.60 -13.20 -3.74
CA ARG A 15 0.17 -14.52 -3.24
C ARG A 15 1.21 -15.61 -3.51
N GLY A 16 1.72 -15.69 -4.73
CA GLY A 16 2.75 -16.68 -5.07
C GLY A 16 4.02 -16.47 -4.26
N TRP A 17 4.47 -15.21 -4.16
CA TRP A 17 5.67 -14.83 -3.43
C TRP A 17 5.58 -15.20 -1.95
N ILE A 18 4.49 -14.84 -1.27
CA ILE A 18 4.34 -15.20 0.16
C ILE A 18 4.20 -16.69 0.38
N ASN A 19 3.50 -17.42 -0.50
CA ASN A 19 3.36 -18.87 -0.38
C ASN A 19 4.71 -19.60 -0.51
N TYR A 20 5.64 -19.04 -1.29
CA TYR A 20 7.00 -19.56 -1.40
C TYR A 20 7.85 -19.20 -0.17
N PHE A 21 7.83 -17.93 0.25
CA PHE A 21 8.69 -17.43 1.33
C PHE A 21 8.14 -17.64 2.75
N ARG A 22 6.91 -18.15 2.92
CA ARG A 22 6.30 -18.38 4.25
C ARG A 22 7.05 -19.37 5.13
N ILE A 23 7.95 -20.18 4.58
CA ILE A 23 8.78 -21.10 5.36
C ILE A 23 9.76 -20.31 6.25
N ALA A 24 10.23 -19.15 5.79
CA ALA A 24 11.11 -18.29 6.56
C ALA A 24 10.34 -17.52 7.63
N ASN A 25 10.92 -17.30 8.81
CA ASN A 25 10.36 -16.40 9.81
C ASN A 25 10.65 -14.94 9.41
N CYS A 26 9.87 -14.39 8.47
CA CYS A 26 10.13 -13.10 7.82
C CYS A 26 9.10 -12.02 8.16
N LYS A 27 8.38 -12.12 9.28
CA LYS A 27 7.25 -11.24 9.61
C LYS A 27 7.62 -9.74 9.61
N GLY A 28 8.78 -9.38 10.15
CA GLY A 28 9.28 -8.01 10.15
C GLY A 28 9.51 -7.47 8.74
N VAL A 29 10.13 -8.28 7.88
CA VAL A 29 10.38 -7.95 6.46
C VAL A 29 9.06 -7.76 5.70
N LEU A 30 8.04 -8.57 5.99
CA LEU A 30 6.72 -8.40 5.36
C LEU A 30 6.06 -7.09 5.72
N ARG A 31 6.20 -6.63 6.97
CA ARG A 31 5.68 -5.32 7.41
C ARG A 31 6.37 -4.18 6.66
N GLU A 32 7.70 -4.17 6.63
CA GLU A 32 8.48 -3.15 5.89
C GLU A 32 8.14 -3.15 4.40
N LEU A 33 7.99 -4.34 3.80
CA LEU A 33 7.59 -4.51 2.42
C LEU A 33 6.19 -3.94 2.17
N MET A 34 5.21 -4.23 3.04
CA MET A 34 3.86 -3.69 2.93
C MET A 34 3.83 -2.16 3.07
N GLU A 35 4.58 -1.58 4.00
CA GLU A 35 4.73 -0.14 4.15
C GLU A 35 5.31 0.50 2.88
N TRP A 36 6.37 -0.09 2.35
CA TRP A 36 7.02 0.38 1.13
C TRP A 36 6.09 0.28 -0.09
N MET A 37 5.37 -0.84 -0.25
CA MET A 37 4.41 -1.02 -1.34
C MET A 37 3.26 -0.01 -1.26
N ARG A 38 2.65 0.18 -0.08
CA ARG A 38 1.58 1.19 0.11
C ARG A 38 2.10 2.58 -0.25
N ARG A 39 3.31 2.96 0.18
CA ARG A 39 3.93 4.24 -0.20
C ARG A 39 4.16 4.37 -1.71
N ARG A 40 4.59 3.30 -2.38
CA ARG A 40 4.77 3.26 -3.83
C ARG A 40 3.46 3.44 -4.58
N LEU A 41 2.39 2.80 -4.10
CA LEU A 41 1.04 2.96 -4.65
C LEU A 41 0.49 4.38 -4.41
N ARG A 42 0.70 4.97 -3.23
CA ARG A 42 0.37 6.39 -2.98
C ARG A 42 1.07 7.29 -3.99
N MET A 43 2.35 7.06 -4.26
CA MET A 43 3.09 7.82 -5.27
C MET A 43 2.50 7.68 -6.68
N LYS A 44 2.08 6.47 -7.07
CA LYS A 44 1.39 6.24 -8.36
C LYS A 44 0.10 7.05 -8.42
N GLN A 45 -0.71 7.01 -7.36
CA GLN A 45 -1.95 7.78 -7.26
C GLN A 45 -1.71 9.30 -7.34
N MET A 46 -0.68 9.80 -6.65
CA MET A 46 -0.28 11.21 -6.71
C MET A 46 0.10 11.63 -8.14
N ARG A 47 0.83 10.79 -8.88
CA ARG A 47 1.16 11.05 -10.29
C ARG A 47 -0.08 11.09 -11.18
N GLU A 48 -1.07 10.26 -10.90
CA GLU A 48 -2.35 10.25 -11.62
C GLU A 48 -3.19 11.50 -11.36
N TRP A 49 -3.13 12.05 -10.15
CA TRP A 49 -3.81 13.29 -9.79
C TRP A 49 -3.29 14.52 -10.53
N LYS A 50 -2.02 14.52 -10.98
CA LYS A 50 -1.32 15.59 -11.72
C LYS A 50 -1.21 16.94 -11.00
N SER A 51 -2.17 17.32 -10.16
CA SER A 51 -2.30 18.60 -9.48
C SER A 51 -2.72 18.41 -8.01
N TRP A 52 -2.28 19.33 -7.15
CA TRP A 52 -2.66 19.42 -5.73
C TRP A 52 -4.17 19.56 -5.52
N LYS A 53 -4.91 20.08 -6.50
CA LYS A 53 -6.38 20.26 -6.41
C LYS A 53 -7.11 18.95 -6.15
N ALA A 54 -6.67 17.86 -6.80
CA ALA A 54 -7.29 16.55 -6.63
C ALA A 54 -7.03 15.98 -5.23
N LEU A 55 -5.84 16.20 -4.68
CA LEU A 55 -5.55 15.88 -3.27
C LEU A 55 -6.48 16.64 -2.32
N HIS A 56 -6.64 17.95 -2.49
CA HIS A 56 -7.52 18.74 -1.61
C HIS A 56 -8.98 18.30 -1.72
N LYS A 57 -9.42 17.83 -2.90
CA LYS A 57 -10.74 17.23 -3.10
C LYS A 57 -10.87 15.93 -2.30
N ALA A 58 -9.89 15.02 -2.42
CA ALA A 58 -9.88 13.75 -1.68
C ALA A 58 -9.84 13.96 -0.16
N LEU A 59 -9.05 14.92 0.31
CA LEU A 59 -8.97 15.29 1.73
C LEU A 59 -10.30 15.85 2.26
N ARG A 60 -10.97 16.72 1.49
CA ARG A 60 -12.30 17.23 1.85
C ARG A 60 -13.35 16.12 1.92
N GLN A 61 -13.30 15.16 0.99
CA GLN A 61 -14.17 13.97 1.03
C GLN A 61 -13.93 13.12 2.29
N ARG A 62 -12.72 13.16 2.85
CA ARG A 62 -12.35 12.48 4.10
C ARG A 62 -12.50 13.37 5.33
N GLY A 63 -13.17 14.52 5.21
CA GLY A 63 -13.52 15.39 6.33
C GLY A 63 -12.40 16.32 6.83
N TYR A 64 -11.27 16.43 6.12
CA TYR A 64 -10.21 17.37 6.51
C TYR A 64 -10.63 18.82 6.18
N ARG A 65 -10.59 19.69 7.18
CA ARG A 65 -10.99 21.10 7.12
C ARG A 65 -9.85 22.10 7.34
N GLY A 66 -8.62 21.64 7.54
CA GLY A 66 -7.47 22.51 7.78
C GLY A 66 -7.01 23.26 6.53
N GLU A 67 -6.05 24.16 6.71
CA GLU A 67 -5.37 24.79 5.58
C GLU A 67 -4.63 23.73 4.77
N PHE A 68 -4.65 23.91 3.44
CA PHE A 68 -4.03 22.99 2.52
C PHE A 68 -2.79 23.60 1.91
N GLU A 69 -1.63 23.11 2.34
CA GLU A 69 -0.37 23.45 1.70
C GLU A 69 -0.28 22.84 0.29
N ARG A 70 0.18 23.65 -0.66
CA ARG A 70 0.40 23.18 -2.03
C ARG A 70 1.64 22.30 -2.07
N ILE A 71 1.44 21.00 -2.25
CA ILE A 71 2.53 20.05 -2.41
C ILE A 71 2.70 19.60 -3.87
N SER A 72 3.95 19.38 -4.28
CA SER A 72 4.28 18.85 -5.59
C SER A 72 3.91 17.38 -5.71
N MET A 73 2.99 17.03 -6.61
CA MET A 73 2.53 15.65 -6.85
C MET A 73 3.61 14.66 -7.33
N PRO A 74 4.57 15.01 -8.21
CA PRO A 74 5.54 14.05 -8.73
C PRO A 74 6.73 13.73 -7.78
N ARG A 75 6.89 14.46 -6.67
CA ARG A 75 8.02 14.25 -5.73
C ARG A 75 7.79 13.05 -4.81
N TRP A 76 8.72 12.08 -4.83
CA TRP A 76 8.68 10.89 -3.95
C TRP A 76 8.62 11.22 -2.47
N ARG A 77 9.34 12.25 -2.01
CA ARG A 77 9.32 12.68 -0.60
C ARG A 77 7.90 12.96 -0.10
N ASN A 78 7.05 13.52 -0.95
CA ASN A 78 5.69 13.91 -0.58
C ASN A 78 4.75 12.72 -0.39
N SER A 79 5.08 11.53 -0.92
CA SER A 79 4.29 10.29 -0.70
C SER A 79 4.24 9.84 0.76
N ALA A 80 5.17 10.32 1.60
CA ALA A 80 5.21 10.06 3.04
C ALA A 80 4.57 11.19 3.87
N SER A 81 3.96 12.20 3.23
CA SER A 81 3.29 13.28 3.94
C SER A 81 2.08 12.75 4.73
N PRO A 82 1.81 13.28 5.95
CA PRO A 82 0.60 12.97 6.70
C PRO A 82 -0.69 13.24 5.91
N LEU A 83 -0.72 14.32 5.12
CA LEU A 83 -1.86 14.67 4.28
C LEU A 83 -2.14 13.61 3.22
N ILE A 84 -1.10 13.07 2.59
CA ILE A 84 -1.25 11.98 1.62
C ILE A 84 -1.73 10.69 2.30
N SER A 85 -1.24 10.40 3.50
CA SER A 85 -1.68 9.23 4.28
C SER A 85 -3.13 9.35 4.74
N MET A 86 -3.60 10.56 5.04
CA MET A 86 -5.01 10.83 5.37
C MET A 86 -5.91 10.75 4.13
N ALA A 87 -5.45 11.26 2.98
CA ALA A 87 -6.17 11.15 1.72
C ALA A 87 -6.27 9.69 1.22
N LEU A 88 -5.19 8.93 1.38
CA LEU A 88 -5.05 7.53 0.96
C LEU A 88 -4.67 6.64 2.16
N PRO A 89 -5.62 6.37 3.07
CA PRO A 89 -5.43 5.56 4.26
C PRO A 89 -5.27 4.09 3.89
N ASN A 90 -4.77 3.30 4.83
CA ASN A 90 -4.60 1.86 4.63
C ASN A 90 -5.92 1.16 4.30
N SER A 91 -7.06 1.62 4.85
CA SER A 91 -8.38 1.08 4.54
C SER A 91 -8.76 1.19 3.06
N TRP A 92 -8.36 2.28 2.40
CA TRP A 92 -8.59 2.44 0.95
C TRP A 92 -7.81 1.38 0.15
N PHE A 93 -6.61 1.00 0.59
CA PHE A 93 -5.86 -0.08 -0.05
C PHE A 93 -6.55 -1.44 0.13
N ASP A 94 -7.19 -1.66 1.28
CA ASP A 94 -7.96 -2.87 1.53
C ASP A 94 -9.22 -2.92 0.64
N GLU A 95 -9.92 -1.78 0.46
CA GLU A 95 -11.09 -1.63 -0.42
C GLU A 95 -10.77 -1.95 -1.89
N ILE A 96 -9.63 -1.48 -2.42
CA ILE A 96 -9.19 -1.79 -3.80
C ILE A 96 -8.65 -3.23 -3.94
N GLY A 97 -8.60 -4.00 -2.85
CA GLY A 97 -8.23 -5.41 -2.84
C GLY A 97 -6.73 -5.71 -2.76
N LEU A 98 -5.92 -4.77 -2.25
CA LEU A 98 -4.51 -5.03 -1.95
C LEU A 98 -4.41 -6.08 -0.85
N ILE A 99 -3.64 -7.13 -1.09
CA ILE A 99 -3.44 -8.17 -0.09
C ILE A 99 -2.47 -7.68 0.97
N ASN A 100 -2.84 -7.84 2.24
CA ASN A 100 -1.95 -7.58 3.34
C ASN A 100 -1.09 -8.83 3.65
N LEU A 101 0.19 -8.77 3.27
CA LEU A 101 1.16 -9.85 3.53
C LEU A 101 1.40 -10.06 5.03
N GLU A 102 1.20 -9.02 5.86
CA GLU A 102 1.33 -9.12 7.31
C GLU A 102 0.32 -10.08 7.93
N ARG A 103 -0.76 -10.44 7.23
CA ARG A 103 -1.76 -11.39 7.74
C ARG A 103 -1.37 -12.85 7.52
N TYR A 104 -0.37 -13.13 6.69
CA TYR A 104 0.06 -14.50 6.41
C TYR A 104 0.90 -15.04 7.56
N GLU A 105 0.63 -16.28 7.95
CA GLU A 105 1.48 -17.02 8.87
C GLU A 105 2.78 -17.42 8.16
N VAL A 106 3.90 -17.23 8.86
CA VAL A 106 5.25 -17.48 8.35
C VAL A 106 6.07 -18.18 9.42
N GLY A 107 7.17 -18.83 9.03
CA GLY A 107 7.89 -19.77 9.88
C GLY A 107 7.22 -21.15 9.94
N ILE A 108 6.32 -21.47 9.00
CA ILE A 108 5.69 -22.79 8.92
C ILE A 108 6.62 -23.72 8.16
N LEU A 109 7.28 -24.62 8.89
CA LEU A 109 7.98 -25.75 8.29
C LEU A 109 6.93 -26.81 7.90
N HIS A 110 6.87 -27.20 6.62
CA HIS A 110 5.94 -28.25 6.14
C HIS A 110 6.22 -29.66 6.71
N ARG A 111 7.18 -29.80 7.63
CA ARG A 111 7.76 -31.08 8.04
C ARG A 111 7.47 -31.36 9.51
N TYR A 112 6.25 -31.82 9.77
CA TYR A 112 5.95 -32.87 10.75
C TYR A 112 4.99 -33.85 10.07
N TYR A 113 5.53 -34.65 9.14
CA TYR A 113 5.01 -36.00 9.01
C TYR A 113 5.69 -36.75 10.14
N GLU A 114 4.97 -36.97 11.23
CA GLU A 114 5.31 -38.03 12.17
C GLU A 114 5.24 -39.34 11.36
N CYS A 115 6.42 -39.92 11.10
CA CYS A 115 6.56 -41.31 10.70
C CYS A 115 7.10 -42.07 11.91
#